data_AF-A0A0K8RBD0-F1
#
_entry.id   AF-A0A0K8RBD0-F1
#
_cell.length_a   1.000
_cell.length_b   1.000
_cell.length_c   1.000
_cell.angle_alpha   90.00
_cell.angle_beta   90.00
_cell.angle_gamma   90.00
#
_symmetry.space_group_name_H-M   'P 1'
#
loop_
_entity.id
_entity.type
_entity.pdbx_description
1 polymer ?
#
loop_
_entity_poly.entity_id
_entity_poly.type
_entity_poly.pdbx_seq_one_letter_code
_entity_poly.pdbx_strand_id
1 'polypeptide(L)'
;MYKPFGKEAAGTMTLSQFQTLHEKDQETASLRELGLNETEILIWKSHVSGEKRTRLRATPEAIQNCLQDIEERISEHQRILCLPQRFAKSKQLTRREMEIEKSLFQGTDRHSFLKALYYQDISYKWSLLISDLWNLDFFR
;
A
#
# COMPACT_ATOMS: atom_id res chain seq x y z
N MET A 1 -22.93 24.17 27.13
CA MET A 1 -23.99 23.45 26.38
C MET A 1 -23.33 22.46 25.44
N TYR A 2 -23.73 21.20 25.48
CA TYR A 2 -23.22 20.14 24.60
C TYR A 2 -23.80 20.31 23.20
N LYS A 3 -22.94 20.27 22.17
CA LYS A 3 -23.35 20.25 20.77
C LYS A 3 -23.38 18.78 20.34
N PRO A 4 -24.56 18.18 20.10
CA PRO A 4 -24.63 16.78 19.71
C PRO A 4 -23.87 16.55 18.41
N PHE A 5 -23.42 15.30 18.23
CA PHE A 5 -22.86 14.85 16.97
C PHE A 5 -23.81 15.22 15.82
N GLY A 6 -23.26 15.60 14.65
CA GLY A 6 -24.06 16.02 13.49
C GLY A 6 -25.16 15.02 13.18
N LYS A 7 -26.20 15.43 12.43
CA LYS A 7 -27.36 14.58 12.09
C LYS A 7 -26.98 13.17 11.60
N GLU A 8 -25.82 13.03 10.96
CA GLU A 8 -25.25 11.78 10.47
C GLU A 8 -24.83 10.80 11.59
N ALA A 9 -24.41 11.31 12.74
CA ALA A 9 -24.01 10.53 13.90
C ALA A 9 -25.10 10.44 14.99
N ALA A 10 -26.29 10.99 14.72
CA ALA A 10 -27.45 10.91 15.60
C ALA A 10 -28.17 9.54 15.56
N GLY A 11 -27.71 8.59 14.74
CA GLY A 11 -28.26 7.22 14.66
C GLY A 11 -29.67 7.12 14.06
N THR A 12 -30.24 8.22 13.57
CA THR A 12 -31.60 8.31 13.02
C THR A 12 -31.65 8.13 11.51
N MET A 13 -30.86 7.21 10.95
CA MET A 13 -30.91 6.90 9.52
C MET A 13 -31.35 5.45 9.31
N THR A 14 -32.10 5.22 8.24
CA THR A 14 -32.49 3.87 7.84
C THR A 14 -31.28 3.09 7.34
N LEU A 15 -31.32 1.75 7.41
CA LEU A 15 -30.21 0.89 6.98
C LEU A 15 -29.77 1.19 5.54
N SER A 16 -30.71 1.48 4.64
CA SER A 16 -30.42 1.86 3.25
C SER A 16 -29.67 3.18 3.15
N GLN A 17 -30.07 4.20 3.93
CA GLN A 17 -29.36 5.48 3.98
C GLN A 17 -27.93 5.30 4.49
N PHE A 18 -27.73 4.45 5.50
CA PHE A 18 -26.39 4.14 6.00
C PHE A 18 -25.53 3.43 4.95
N GLN A 19 -26.07 2.44 4.24
CA GLN A 19 -25.37 1.74 3.16
C GLN A 19 -24.89 2.72 2.09
N THR A 20 -25.77 3.62 1.62
CA THR A 20 -25.39 4.62 0.61
C THR A 20 -24.34 5.60 1.11
N LEU A 21 -24.32 5.92 2.40
CA LEU A 21 -23.32 6.80 2.99
C LEU A 21 -21.97 6.07 3.04
N HIS A 22 -21.98 4.82 3.49
CA HIS A 22 -20.78 3.99 3.55
C HIS A 22 -20.16 3.74 2.17
N GLU A 23 -20.98 3.46 1.15
CA GLU A 23 -20.52 3.31 -0.23
C GLU A 23 -19.84 4.59 -0.73
N LYS A 24 -20.44 5.75 -0.49
CA LYS A 24 -19.85 7.05 -0.85
C LYS A 24 -18.54 7.32 -0.12
N ASP A 25 -18.46 6.95 1.16
CA ASP A 25 -17.23 7.09 1.94
C ASP A 25 -16.14 6.15 1.41
N GLN A 26 -16.50 4.89 1.10
CA GLN A 26 -15.60 3.91 0.52
C GLN A 26 -15.06 4.38 -0.84
N GLU A 27 -15.92 4.90 -1.72
CA GLU A 27 -15.51 5.50 -3.00
C GLU A 27 -14.49 6.64 -2.78
N THR A 28 -14.75 7.54 -1.82
CA THR A 28 -13.79 8.62 -1.52
C THR A 28 -12.48 8.12 -0.94
N ALA A 29 -12.51 7.06 -0.13
CA ALA A 29 -11.32 6.43 0.41
C ALA A 29 -10.46 5.82 -0.70
N SER A 30 -11.07 5.10 -1.65
CA SER A 30 -10.37 4.55 -2.82
C SER A 30 -9.71 5.64 -3.66
N LEU A 31 -10.38 6.78 -3.87
CA LEU A 31 -9.77 7.91 -4.58
C LEU A 31 -8.58 8.53 -3.81
N ARG A 32 -8.63 8.54 -2.47
CA ARG A 32 -7.50 8.99 -1.64
C ARG A 32 -6.33 8.01 -1.66
N GLU A 33 -6.59 6.71 -1.75
CA GLU A 33 -5.55 5.68 -1.91
C GLU A 33 -4.78 5.83 -3.24
N LEU A 34 -5.44 6.35 -4.27
CA LEU A 34 -4.79 6.75 -5.53
C LEU A 34 -3.91 8.00 -5.39
N GLY A 35 -3.89 8.64 -4.22
CA GLY A 35 -3.15 9.86 -3.92
C GLY A 35 -3.80 11.13 -4.48
N LEU A 36 -5.10 11.10 -4.80
CA LEU A 36 -5.81 12.26 -5.34
C LEU A 36 -6.02 13.31 -4.26
N ASN A 37 -5.86 14.58 -4.63
CA ASN A 37 -6.15 15.70 -3.75
C ASN A 37 -7.68 15.90 -3.61
N GLU A 38 -8.13 16.51 -2.52
CA GLU A 38 -9.56 16.74 -2.26
C GLU A 38 -10.24 17.55 -3.37
N THR A 39 -9.51 18.48 -4.01
CA THR A 39 -10.01 19.23 -5.18
C THR A 39 -10.16 18.35 -6.43
N GLU A 40 -9.25 17.42 -6.65
CA GLU A 40 -9.28 16.47 -7.77
C GLU A 40 -10.42 15.46 -7.59
N ILE A 41 -10.62 14.99 -6.34
CA ILE A 41 -11.74 14.12 -5.97
C ILE A 41 -13.07 14.82 -6.27
N LEU A 42 -13.23 16.10 -5.92
CA LEU A 42 -14.43 16.87 -6.25
C LEU A 42 -14.65 17.02 -7.75
N ILE A 43 -13.58 17.29 -8.50
CA ILE A 43 -13.63 17.36 -9.97
C ILE A 43 -14.11 16.02 -10.54
N TRP A 44 -13.49 14.92 -10.12
CA TRP A 44 -13.82 13.57 -10.57
C TRP A 44 -15.25 13.16 -10.19
N LYS A 45 -15.69 13.39 -8.96
CA LYS A 45 -17.08 13.08 -8.53
C LYS A 45 -18.11 13.87 -9.33
N SER A 46 -17.84 15.14 -9.65
CA SER A 46 -18.72 15.94 -10.51
C SER A 46 -18.78 15.41 -11.94
N HIS A 47 -17.65 14.92 -12.46
CA HIS A 47 -17.56 14.31 -13.78
C HIS A 47 -18.35 12.98 -13.86
N VAL A 48 -18.19 12.10 -12.87
CA VAL A 48 -18.85 10.79 -12.82
C VAL A 48 -20.35 10.89 -12.53
N SER A 49 -20.75 11.76 -11.60
CA SER A 49 -22.16 11.95 -11.22
C SER A 49 -22.98 12.66 -12.32
N GLY A 50 -22.32 13.32 -13.28
CA GLY A 50 -22.97 14.17 -14.27
C GLY A 50 -23.65 15.42 -13.67
N GLU A 51 -23.46 15.65 -12.37
CA GLU A 51 -23.92 16.85 -11.68
C GLU A 51 -23.21 18.07 -12.26
N LYS A 52 -23.94 19.19 -12.35
CA LYS A 52 -23.43 20.46 -12.91
C LYS A 52 -22.07 20.75 -12.31
N ARG A 53 -21.03 20.82 -13.18
CA ARG A 53 -19.63 21.13 -12.83
C ARG A 53 -19.63 22.04 -11.62
N THR A 54 -19.23 21.49 -10.47
CA THR A 54 -19.06 22.24 -9.23
C THR A 54 -18.37 23.54 -9.62
N ARG A 55 -18.87 24.70 -9.18
CA ARG A 55 -18.38 26.03 -9.60
C ARG A 55 -16.94 26.23 -9.14
N LEU A 56 -16.03 25.53 -9.78
CA LEU A 56 -14.61 25.57 -9.58
C LEU A 56 -14.14 26.77 -10.39
N ARG A 57 -13.43 27.66 -9.71
CA ARG A 57 -12.93 28.92 -10.27
C ARG A 57 -11.71 28.71 -11.17
N ALA A 58 -11.59 27.52 -11.75
CA ALA A 58 -10.49 27.13 -12.61
C ALA A 58 -10.87 27.30 -14.08
N THR A 59 -9.87 27.46 -14.93
CA THR A 59 -10.07 27.47 -16.37
C THR A 59 -10.60 26.10 -16.82
N PRO A 60 -11.50 26.05 -17.82
CA PRO A 60 -12.06 24.78 -18.28
C PRO A 60 -11.00 23.82 -18.82
N GLU A 61 -9.90 24.36 -19.36
CA GLU A 61 -8.75 23.59 -19.82
C GLU A 61 -7.98 22.93 -18.67
N ALA A 62 -7.76 23.64 -17.56
CA ALA A 62 -7.12 23.06 -16.38
C ALA A 62 -7.96 21.91 -15.79
N ILE A 63 -9.29 22.05 -15.79
CA ILE A 63 -10.20 20.98 -15.34
C ILE A 63 -10.08 19.75 -16.25
N GLN A 64 -10.01 19.94 -17.57
CA GLN A 64 -9.85 18.84 -18.52
C GLN A 64 -8.51 18.12 -18.34
N ASN A 65 -7.42 18.87 -18.20
CA ASN A 65 -6.10 18.30 -17.95
C ASN A 65 -6.06 17.53 -16.62
N CYS A 66 -6.69 18.06 -15.56
CA CYS A 66 -6.85 17.34 -14.31
C CYS A 66 -7.63 16.04 -14.50
N LEU A 67 -8.73 16.04 -15.26
CA LEU A 67 -9.49 14.81 -15.51
C LEU A 67 -8.66 13.76 -16.25
N GLN A 68 -7.86 14.19 -17.23
CA GLN A 68 -6.98 13.29 -17.97
C GLN A 68 -5.88 12.69 -17.09
N ASP A 69 -5.26 13.50 -16.21
CA ASP A 69 -4.27 13.02 -15.23
C ASP A 69 -4.89 12.00 -14.25
N ILE A 70 -6.11 12.27 -13.78
CA ILE A 70 -6.84 11.35 -12.90
C ILE A 70 -7.14 10.02 -13.62
N GLU A 71 -7.58 10.08 -14.88
CA GLU A 71 -7.88 8.89 -15.68
C GLU A 71 -6.62 8.05 -15.96
N GLU A 72 -5.49 8.70 -16.27
CA GLU A 72 -4.20 8.04 -16.43
C GLU A 72 -3.77 7.33 -15.14
N ARG A 73 -3.89 8.00 -13.99
CA ARG A 73 -3.54 7.43 -12.68
C ARG A 73 -4.43 6.25 -12.30
N ILE A 74 -5.73 6.33 -12.56
CA ILE A 74 -6.65 5.21 -12.36
C ILE A 74 -6.25 4.02 -13.25
N SER A 75 -6.00 4.29 -14.53
CA SER A 75 -5.61 3.27 -15.52
C SER A 75 -4.30 2.59 -15.14
N GLU A 76 -3.29 3.36 -14.73
CA GLU A 76 -2.01 2.84 -14.26
C GLU A 76 -2.16 2.01 -12.99
N HIS A 77 -2.95 2.47 -12.02
CA HIS A 77 -3.20 1.71 -10.80
C HIS A 77 -3.90 0.39 -11.12
N GLN A 78 -4.94 0.40 -11.97
CA GLN A 78 -5.62 -0.82 -12.41
C GLN A 78 -4.67 -1.75 -13.16
N ARG A 79 -3.80 -1.20 -14.02
CA ARG A 79 -2.77 -1.96 -14.72
C ARG A 79 -1.84 -2.64 -13.70
N ILE A 80 -1.38 -1.93 -12.66
CA ILE A 80 -0.54 -2.50 -11.59
C ILE A 80 -1.26 -3.59 -10.82
N LEU A 81 -2.54 -3.42 -10.47
CA LEU A 81 -3.34 -4.44 -9.78
C LEU A 81 -3.58 -5.68 -10.63
N CYS A 82 -3.76 -5.52 -11.94
CA CYS A 82 -3.96 -6.62 -12.89
C CYS A 82 -2.66 -7.40 -13.15
N LEU A 83 -1.49 -6.79 -12.91
CA LEU A 83 -0.25 -7.54 -12.98
C LEU A 83 -0.25 -8.58 -11.85
N PRO A 84 0.13 -9.83 -12.14
CA PRO A 84 0.36 -10.79 -11.07
C PRO A 84 1.33 -10.16 -10.09
N GLN A 85 0.91 -10.04 -8.82
CA GLN A 85 1.74 -9.48 -7.75
C GLN A 85 2.86 -10.47 -7.46
N ARG A 86 3.82 -10.50 -8.38
CA ARG A 86 5.02 -11.30 -8.26
C ARG A 86 5.84 -10.55 -7.24
N PHE A 87 5.92 -11.12 -6.05
CA PHE A 87 7.06 -10.93 -5.19
C PHE A 87 8.31 -11.49 -5.89
N ALA A 88 8.68 -10.95 -7.05
CA ALA A 88 9.67 -11.50 -7.97
C ALA A 88 11.08 -11.57 -7.36
N LYS A 89 11.24 -11.05 -6.13
CA LYS A 89 12.44 -11.11 -5.32
C LYS A 89 12.17 -11.49 -3.86
N SER A 90 10.96 -11.88 -3.46
CA SER A 90 10.80 -12.45 -2.12
C SER A 90 11.33 -13.88 -2.14
N LYS A 91 12.47 -14.10 -1.51
CA LYS A 91 12.87 -15.44 -1.11
C LYS A 91 11.76 -15.99 -0.22
N GLN A 92 11.23 -17.17 -0.52
CA GLN A 92 10.37 -17.87 0.44
C GLN A 92 11.21 -18.17 1.68
N LEU A 93 10.86 -17.55 2.80
CA LEU A 93 11.56 -17.76 4.05
C LEU A 93 11.15 -19.13 4.61
N THR A 94 12.15 -19.92 4.96
CA THR A 94 11.94 -21.14 5.72
C THR A 94 11.35 -20.80 7.09
N ARG A 95 10.69 -21.77 7.75
CA ARG A 95 10.15 -21.59 9.10
C ARG A 95 11.18 -21.00 10.08
N ARG A 96 12.44 -21.47 9.98
CA ARG A 96 13.57 -20.96 10.78
C ARG A 96 13.86 -19.48 10.49
N GLU A 97 13.90 -19.08 9.22
CA GLU A 97 14.17 -17.69 8.83
C GLU A 97 13.04 -16.76 9.27
N MET A 98 11.78 -17.20 9.19
CA MET A 98 10.62 -16.44 9.68
C MET A 98 10.67 -16.25 11.21
N GLU A 99 11.02 -17.29 11.98
CA GLU A 99 11.17 -17.20 13.43
C GLU A 99 12.31 -16.23 13.81
N ILE A 100 13.41 -16.24 13.05
CA ILE A 100 14.52 -15.29 13.22
C ILE A 100 14.04 -13.85 12.93
N GLU A 101 13.43 -13.57 11.79
CA GLU A 101 12.93 -12.23 11.49
C GLU A 101 11.93 -11.74 12.54
N LYS A 102 10.98 -12.59 12.92
CA LYS A 102 9.99 -12.28 13.95
C LYS A 102 10.67 -11.90 15.26
N SER A 103 11.69 -12.63 15.68
CA SER A 103 12.45 -12.33 16.91
C SER A 103 13.35 -11.10 16.80
N LEU A 104 13.85 -10.77 15.61
CA LEU A 104 14.71 -9.61 15.37
C LEU A 104 13.90 -8.31 15.47
N PHE A 105 12.67 -8.29 14.96
CA PHE A 105 11.85 -7.07 14.88
C PHE A 105 10.87 -6.90 16.05
N GLN A 106 10.59 -7.93 16.84
CA GLN A 106 9.65 -7.85 17.97
C GLN A 106 10.21 -7.26 19.27
N GLY A 107 11.40 -6.66 19.26
CA GLY A 107 11.95 -5.99 20.44
C GLY A 107 12.19 -6.92 21.65
N THR A 108 12.32 -8.23 21.42
CA THR A 108 12.61 -9.20 22.47
C THR A 108 14.07 -9.11 22.93
N ASP A 109 14.30 -9.28 24.23
CA ASP A 109 15.59 -9.15 24.95
C ASP A 109 16.72 -10.06 24.42
N ARG A 110 16.40 -11.02 23.55
CA ARG A 110 17.34 -11.96 22.91
C ARG A 110 17.86 -11.50 21.53
N HIS A 111 17.56 -10.26 21.13
CA HIS A 111 17.92 -9.71 19.81
C HIS A 111 19.42 -9.81 19.50
N SER A 112 20.29 -9.52 20.47
CA SER A 112 21.76 -9.58 20.32
C SER A 112 22.26 -11.01 20.04
N PHE A 113 21.74 -11.98 20.78
CA PHE A 113 22.10 -13.39 20.65
C PHE A 113 21.66 -14.00 19.30
N LEU A 114 20.41 -13.74 18.89
CA LEU A 114 19.88 -14.26 17.63
C LEU A 114 20.56 -13.63 16.40
N LYS A 115 20.93 -12.34 16.51
CA LYS A 115 21.75 -11.66 15.51
C LYS A 115 23.13 -12.30 15.37
N ALA A 116 23.79 -12.64 16.48
CA ALA A 116 25.10 -13.30 16.46
C ALA A 116 25.05 -14.68 15.76
N LEU A 117 24.05 -15.51 16.06
CA LEU A 117 23.88 -16.82 15.42
C LEU A 117 23.68 -16.73 13.90
N TYR A 118 22.94 -15.73 13.43
CA TYR A 118 22.71 -15.51 12.00
C TYR A 118 24.01 -15.20 11.24
N TYR A 119 24.84 -14.30 11.76
CA TYR A 119 26.11 -13.95 11.10
C TYR A 119 27.16 -15.07 11.22
N GLN A 120 27.10 -15.89 12.26
CA GLN A 120 27.97 -17.06 12.40
C GLN A 120 27.69 -18.10 11.30
N ASP A 121 26.41 -18.44 11.07
CA ASP A 121 26.00 -19.36 9.99
C ASP A 121 26.38 -18.83 8.60
N ILE A 122 26.26 -17.51 8.38
CA ILE A 122 26.70 -16.88 7.13
C ILE A 122 28.21 -17.05 6.97
N SER A 123 29.00 -16.77 8.01
CA SER A 123 30.45 -16.93 8.00
C SER A 123 30.88 -18.35 7.66
N TYR A 124 30.25 -19.37 8.26
CA TYR A 124 30.53 -20.78 7.97
C TYR A 124 30.17 -21.17 6.53
N LYS A 125 29.07 -20.63 6.01
CA LYS A 125 28.65 -20.90 4.63
C LYS A 125 29.62 -20.29 3.61
N TRP A 126 30.13 -19.09 3.86
CA TRP A 126 31.16 -18.48 3.02
C TRP A 126 32.51 -19.18 3.17
N SER A 127 32.88 -19.63 4.38
CA SER A 127 34.12 -20.38 4.56
C SER A 127 34.10 -21.71 3.81
N LEU A 128 32.97 -22.43 3.84
CA LEU A 128 32.79 -23.68 3.07
C LEU A 128 32.87 -23.44 1.55
N LEU A 129 32.17 -22.42 1.04
CA LEU A 129 32.22 -22.06 -0.37
C LEU A 129 33.61 -21.62 -0.83
N ILE A 130 34.35 -20.89 0.01
CA ILE A 130 35.74 -20.49 -0.26
C ILE A 130 36.64 -21.73 -0.24
N SER A 131 36.55 -22.62 0.75
CA SER A 131 37.34 -23.86 0.75
C SER A 131 37.02 -24.77 -0.45
N ASP A 132 35.78 -24.81 -0.92
CA ASP A 132 35.40 -25.57 -2.11
C ASP A 132 35.97 -24.94 -3.39
N LEU A 133 36.00 -23.61 -3.49
CA LEU A 133 36.66 -22.87 -4.58
C LEU A 133 38.18 -23.08 -4.59
N TRP A 134 38.83 -23.04 -3.42
CA TRP A 134 40.28 -23.28 -3.31
C TRP A 134 40.67 -24.75 -3.55
N ASN A 135 39.80 -25.72 -3.25
CA ASN A 135 40.03 -27.13 -3.57
C ASN A 135 39.93 -27.45 -5.07
N LEU A 136 39.14 -26.68 -5.84
CA LEU A 136 39.08 -26.84 -7.30
C LEU A 136 40.33 -26.30 -8.02
N ASP A 137 40.96 -25.25 -7.51
CA ASP A 137 42.19 -24.68 -8.09
C ASP A 137 43.46 -25.48 -7.75
N PHE A 138 43.40 -26.40 -6.78
CA PHE A 138 44.52 -27.27 -6.41
C PHE A 138 44.60 -28.57 -7.25
N PHE A 139 43.54 -28.90 -8.02
CA PHE A 139 43.46 -30.13 -8.81
C PHE A 139 43.58 -29.91 -10.34
N ARG A 140 44.16 -28.79 -10.78
CA ARG A 140 44.47 -28.52 -12.19
C ARG A 140 45.97 -28.44 -12.47
#